data_AF-A0A961WQ04-F1
#
_entry.id   AF-A0A961WQ04-F1
#
_cell.length_a   1.000
_cell.length_b   1.000
_cell.length_c   1.000
_cell.angle_alpha   90.00
_cell.angle_beta   90.00
_cell.angle_gamma   90.00
#
_symmetry.space_group_name_H-M   'P 1'
#
loop_
_entity.id
_entity.type
_entity.pdbx_description
1 polymer ?
#
loop_
_entity_poly.entity_id
_entity_poly.type
_entity_poly.pdbx_seq_one_letter_code
_entity_poly.pdbx_strand_id
1 'polypeptide(L)' 'LASVLRVGSVFGRHDRGWDNPGTAPTDIMGKKGIVCYMNIPSYPDGQGHIDLWNKTGPVGDAYWTGAPIWFWELG' A
#
# COMPACT_ATOMS: atom_id res chain seq x y z
N LEU A 1 2.21 2.40 -13.53
CA LEU A 1 2.92 2.19 -12.24
C LEU A 1 2.49 0.89 -11.57
N ALA A 2 1.18 0.63 -11.39
CA ALA A 2 0.68 -0.70 -10.96
C ALA A 2 1.11 -1.86 -11.90
N SER A 3 1.31 -1.57 -13.19
CA SER A 3 1.91 -2.52 -14.15
C SER A 3 3.38 -2.87 -13.85
N VAL A 4 4.16 -1.95 -13.27
CA VAL A 4 5.56 -2.15 -12.88
C VAL A 4 5.65 -2.97 -11.59
N LEU A 5 4.70 -2.80 -10.66
CA LEU A 5 4.60 -3.57 -9.42
C LEU A 5 4.19 -5.04 -9.63
N ARG A 6 3.51 -5.34 -10.75
CA ARG A 6 3.11 -6.70 -11.12
C ARG A 6 4.28 -7.57 -11.58
N VAL A 7 5.42 -6.97 -11.90
CA VAL A 7 6.65 -7.70 -12.18
C VAL A 7 7.33 -7.95 -10.83
N GLY A 8 7.19 -9.16 -10.31
CA GLY A 8 7.73 -9.56 -8.99
C GLY A 8 9.24 -9.33 -8.80
N SER A 9 9.97 -8.95 -9.86
CA SER A 9 11.39 -8.59 -9.82
C SER A 9 11.69 -7.17 -9.32
N VAL A 10 10.69 -6.28 -9.15
CA VAL A 10 10.97 -4.86 -8.79
C VAL A 10 10.89 -4.59 -7.30
N PHE A 11 9.91 -5.16 -6.58
CA PHE A 11 9.79 -5.01 -5.12
C PHE A 11 9.80 -6.34 -4.33
N GLY A 12 9.75 -7.49 -5.02
CA GLY A 12 9.70 -8.79 -4.35
C GLY A 12 8.39 -9.01 -3.57
N ARG A 13 8.38 -10.04 -2.71
CA ARG A 13 7.25 -10.35 -1.82
C ARG A 13 7.06 -9.21 -0.81
N HIS A 14 5.83 -8.75 -0.65
CA HIS A 14 5.47 -7.77 0.38
C HIS A 14 5.64 -8.36 1.79
N ASP A 15 6.01 -7.52 2.77
CA ASP A 15 6.15 -7.94 4.17
C ASP A 15 4.80 -8.12 4.84
N ARG A 16 3.82 -7.29 4.47
CA ARG A 16 2.47 -7.28 5.03
C ARG A 16 1.42 -7.04 3.96
N GLY A 17 0.21 -7.53 4.20
CA GLY A 17 -0.92 -7.31 3.31
C GLY A 17 -2.25 -7.42 4.02
N TRP A 18 -3.23 -6.66 3.52
CA TRP A 18 -4.57 -6.56 4.09
C TRP A 18 -5.62 -6.43 2.99
N ASP A 19 -6.84 -6.85 3.29
CA ASP A 19 -8.00 -6.67 2.42
C ASP A 19 -9.01 -5.75 3.11
N ASN A 20 -9.15 -4.52 2.60
CA ASN A 20 -10.10 -3.50 3.07
C ASN A 20 -10.13 -3.33 4.61
N PRO A 21 -8.99 -3.00 5.27
CA PRO A 21 -8.94 -2.78 6.71
C PRO A 21 -9.72 -1.52 7.16
N GLY A 22 -10.13 -0.65 6.24
CA GLY A 22 -10.88 0.59 6.52
C GLY A 22 -10.02 1.72 7.11
N THR A 23 -9.02 1.38 7.92
CA THR A 23 -8.04 2.31 8.51
C THR A 23 -6.63 1.72 8.48
N ALA A 24 -5.61 2.54 8.75
CA ALA A 24 -4.23 2.09 8.83
C ALA A 24 -4.06 1.00 9.90
N PRO A 25 -3.54 -0.19 9.54
CA PRO A 25 -3.24 -1.25 10.49
C PRO A 25 -2.21 -0.81 11.54
N THR A 26 -2.33 -1.31 12.76
CA THR A 26 -1.43 -0.92 13.86
C THR A 26 -0.03 -1.53 13.73
N ASP A 27 0.11 -2.63 12.99
CA ASP A 27 1.37 -3.36 12.78
C ASP A 27 2.32 -2.67 11.79
N ILE A 28 1.88 -1.59 11.12
CA ILE A 28 2.74 -0.67 10.34
C ILE A 28 3.11 0.63 11.07
N MET A 29 2.58 0.85 12.26
CA MET A 29 2.93 2.03 13.05
C MET A 29 4.39 1.96 13.51
N GLY A 30 5.10 3.07 13.36
CA GLY A 30 6.53 3.19 13.65
C GLY A 30 7.46 2.70 12.53
N LYS A 31 6.93 2.08 11.47
CA LYS A 31 7.72 1.54 10.34
C LYS A 31 7.87 2.55 9.22
N LYS A 32 8.90 2.42 8.39
CA LYS A 32 9.01 3.16 7.13
C LYS A 32 8.90 2.19 5.98
N GLY A 33 8.38 2.63 4.85
CA GLY A 33 8.16 1.71 3.75
C GLY A 33 7.45 2.28 2.56
N ILE A 34 7.04 1.38 1.69
CA ILE A 34 6.17 1.64 0.55
C ILE A 34 4.84 0.96 0.83
N VAL A 35 3.74 1.67 0.59
CA VAL A 35 2.38 1.12 0.67
C VAL A 35 1.72 1.21 -0.69
N CYS A 36 1.10 0.11 -1.13
CA CYS A 36 0.36 0.04 -2.37
C CYS A 36 -1.09 -0.38 -2.10
N TYR A 37 -2.02 0.46 -2.50
CA TYR A 37 -3.46 0.28 -2.39
C TYR A 37 -4.01 -0.12 -3.77
N MET A 38 -4.67 -1.27 -3.88
CA MET A 38 -5.28 -1.73 -5.14
C MET A 38 -6.81 -1.77 -5.04
N ASN A 39 -7.49 -1.73 -6.19
CA ASN A 39 -8.96 -1.81 -6.30
C ASN A 39 -9.69 -0.88 -5.32
N ILE A 40 -9.30 0.39 -5.30
CA ILE A 40 -9.84 1.40 -4.38
C ILE A 40 -11.29 1.71 -4.80
N PRO A 41 -12.32 1.47 -3.94
CA PRO A 41 -13.72 1.62 -4.33
C PRO A 41 -14.11 3.04 -4.77
N SER A 42 -13.48 4.07 -4.20
CA SER A 42 -13.70 5.47 -4.57
C SER A 42 -12.99 5.90 -5.85
N TYR A 43 -12.17 5.03 -6.46
CA TYR A 43 -11.44 5.25 -7.71
C TYR A 43 -11.71 4.10 -8.70
N PRO A 44 -12.93 4.03 -9.27
CA PRO A 44 -13.36 2.89 -10.11
C PRO A 44 -12.55 2.76 -11.41
N ASP A 45 -12.00 3.86 -11.92
CA ASP A 45 -11.21 3.88 -13.16
C ASP A 45 -9.69 3.72 -12.92
N GLY A 46 -9.26 3.67 -11.65
CA GLY A 46 -7.87 3.82 -11.23
C GLY A 46 -7.19 2.50 -10.89
N GLN A 47 -5.96 2.31 -11.38
CA GLN A 47 -5.14 1.10 -11.19
C GLN A 47 -4.65 0.85 -9.74
N GLY A 48 -5.09 1.66 -8.76
CA GLY A 48 -4.59 1.73 -7.40
C GLY A 48 -3.78 3.00 -7.12
N HIS A 49 -3.25 3.11 -5.90
CA HIS A 49 -2.39 4.20 -5.41
C HIS A 49 -1.13 3.60 -4.77
N ILE A 50 0.01 4.26 -4.90
CA ILE A 50 1.25 3.87 -4.21
C ILE A 50 1.82 5.10 -3.54
N ASP A 51 2.27 4.94 -2.30
CA ASP A 51 2.79 6.03 -1.50
C ASP A 51 3.97 5.56 -0.63
N LEU A 52 4.75 6.53 -0.14
CA LEU A 52 5.74 6.29 0.89
C LEU A 52 5.06 6.37 2.25
N TRP A 53 5.33 5.42 3.12
CA TRP A 53 4.89 5.42 4.50
C TRP A 53 6.02 5.86 5.42
N ASN A 54 5.76 6.85 6.28
CA ASN A 54 6.75 7.39 7.20
C ASN A 54 6.26 7.34 8.65
N LYS A 55 6.38 6.15 9.25
CA LYS A 55 6.07 5.83 10.67
C LYS A 55 4.59 5.90 11.03
N THR A 56 3.94 7.02 10.76
CA THR A 56 2.59 7.31 11.25
C THR A 56 1.57 7.42 10.13
N GLY A 57 1.99 7.63 8.89
CA GLY A 57 1.11 7.92 7.76
C GLY A 57 1.80 7.83 6.40
N PRO A 58 1.01 7.85 5.31
CA PRO A 58 1.56 8.10 3.98
C PRO A 58 2.16 9.52 3.91
N VAL A 59 3.09 9.75 2.98
CA VAL A 59 3.60 11.10 2.70
C VAL A 59 2.57 11.89 1.89
N GLY A 60 1.87 11.23 0.98
CA GLY A 60 0.69 11.77 0.29
C GLY A 60 -0.62 11.28 0.91
N ASP A 61 -1.31 10.43 0.16
CA ASP A 61 -2.69 10.00 0.44
C ASP A 61 -2.77 8.52 0.85
N ALA A 62 -3.84 8.17 1.58
CA ALA A 62 -4.12 6.81 2.01
C ALA A 62 -5.50 6.33 1.54
N TYR A 63 -5.57 5.06 1.14
CA TYR A 63 -6.79 4.41 0.65
C TYR A 63 -6.99 3.03 1.28
N TRP A 64 -7.25 3.02 2.58
CA TRP A 64 -7.42 1.79 3.38
C TRP A 64 -8.68 0.99 3.07
N THR A 65 -9.54 1.49 2.18
CA THR A 65 -10.70 0.76 1.68
C THR A 65 -10.39 -0.10 0.46
N GLY A 66 -9.17 -0.04 -0.07
CA GLY A 66 -8.70 -0.90 -1.16
C GLY A 66 -8.51 -2.36 -0.73
N ALA A 67 -8.52 -3.27 -1.70
CA ALA A 67 -8.25 -4.69 -1.50
C ALA A 67 -7.68 -5.35 -2.78
N PRO A 68 -6.47 -5.94 -2.74
CA PRO A 68 -5.55 -5.99 -1.61
C PRO A 68 -4.79 -4.68 -1.39
N ILE A 69 -4.18 -4.55 -0.22
CA ILE A 69 -3.19 -3.51 0.12
C ILE A 69 -1.91 -4.22 0.53
N TRP A 70 -0.77 -3.78 0.01
CA TRP A 70 0.55 -4.36 0.29
C TRP A 70 1.51 -3.33 0.89
N PHE A 71 2.40 -3.80 1.76
CA PHE A 71 3.44 -2.97 2.38
C PHE A 71 4.80 -3.65 2.29
N TRP A 72 5.81 -2.87 1.90
CA TRP A 72 7.22 -3.25 1.92
C TRP A 72 7.97 -2.34 2.89
N GLU A 73 8.60 -2.92 3.90
CA GLU A 73 9.38 -2.20 4.90
C GLU A 73 10.72 -1.77 4.29
N LEU A 74 11.04 -0.48 4.42
CA LEU A 74 12.33 0.07 4.06
C LEU A 74 13.06 0.38 5.37
N GLY A 75 14.21 -0.26 5.57
CA GLY A 75 15.03 -0.15 6.80
C GLY A 75 15.44 1.27 7.17
#